data_AF-A0A8X6T642-F1
#
_entry.id   AF-A0A8X6T642-F1
#
_cell.length_a   1.000
_cell.length_b   1.000
_cell.length_c   1.000
_cell.angle_alpha   90.00
_cell.angle_beta   90.00
_cell.angle_gamma   90.00
#
_symmetry.space_group_name_H-M   'P 1'
#
loop_
_entity.id
_entity.type
_entity.pdbx_description
1 polymer ?
#
loop_
_entity_poly.entity_id
_entity_poly.type
_entity_poly.pdbx_seq_one_letter_code
_entity_poly.pdbx_strand_id
1 'polypeptide(L)'
;MLGGKSKVAPLKPICIPRLELNGALLLARFFETLCNCLKDYVFNIYAWTDSQIVLSWLSSPPRNWKPFVANRTPEILDIIPCKQWRYVPSKENPADLGSRGMPPKDLPDCSLWWEGPQWLSTEEAWPKQPTIKDKRTSKNLL
;
A
#
# COMPACT_ATOMS: atom_id res chain seq x y z
N MET A 1 -6.34 12.63 -9.77
CA MET A 1 -5.07 11.99 -9.37
C MET A 1 -3.98 13.05 -9.23
N LEU A 2 -3.20 13.07 -8.13
CA LEU A 2 -2.09 14.05 -7.93
C LEU A 2 -0.74 13.54 -8.44
N GLY A 3 -0.55 12.23 -8.54
CA GLY A 3 0.69 11.62 -9.04
C GLY A 3 0.72 10.11 -8.76
N GLY A 4 1.69 9.42 -9.36
CA GLY A 4 1.92 7.99 -9.15
C GLY A 4 3.41 7.67 -9.18
N LYS A 5 3.81 6.67 -8.39
CA LYS A 5 5.21 6.21 -8.33
C LYS A 5 5.24 4.69 -8.37
N SER A 6 5.91 4.14 -9.36
CA SER A 6 6.11 2.70 -9.51
C SER A 6 7.61 2.39 -9.61
N LYS A 7 7.98 1.14 -9.32
CA LYS A 7 9.35 0.63 -9.47
C LYS A 7 9.31 -0.74 -10.12
N VAL A 8 10.23 -0.96 -11.05
CA VAL A 8 10.42 -2.27 -11.68
C VAL A 8 10.93 -3.27 -10.63
N ALA A 9 10.44 -4.51 -10.71
CA ALA A 9 10.89 -5.58 -9.82
C ALA A 9 12.42 -5.78 -9.96
N PRO A 10 13.15 -6.00 -8.85
CA PRO A 10 14.59 -6.24 -8.92
C PRO A 10 14.93 -7.49 -9.74
N LEU A 11 16.07 -7.46 -10.44
CA LEU A 11 16.58 -8.62 -11.19
C LEU A 11 16.91 -9.82 -10.28
N LYS A 12 17.26 -9.55 -9.02
CA LYS A 12 17.42 -10.60 -8.00
C LYS A 12 16.04 -11.07 -7.53
N PRO A 13 15.74 -12.38 -7.60
CA PRO A 13 14.45 -12.89 -7.16
C PRO A 13 14.18 -12.53 -5.70
N ILE A 14 13.06 -11.86 -5.48
CA ILE A 14 12.49 -11.62 -4.16
C ILE A 14 11.04 -12.09 -4.17
N CYS A 15 10.58 -12.65 -3.06
CA CYS A 15 9.22 -13.15 -2.95
C CYS A 15 8.20 -11.99 -2.99
N ILE A 16 7.01 -12.28 -3.52
CA ILE A 16 5.90 -11.33 -3.70
C ILE A 16 5.62 -10.51 -2.44
N PRO A 17 5.55 -11.09 -1.22
CA PRO A 17 5.30 -10.29 -0.02
C PRO A 17 6.36 -9.20 0.25
N ARG A 18 7.63 -9.43 -0.11
CA ARG A 18 8.68 -8.38 0.01
C ARG A 18 8.50 -7.27 -1.01
N LEU A 19 8.02 -7.60 -2.22
CA LEU A 19 7.68 -6.61 -3.24
C LEU A 19 6.54 -5.73 -2.77
N GLU A 20 5.48 -6.33 -2.22
CA GLU A 20 4.33 -5.61 -1.67
C GLU A 20 4.75 -4.67 -0.53
N LEU A 21 5.60 -5.13 0.40
CA LEU A 21 6.15 -4.27 1.47
C LEU A 21 7.01 -3.13 0.93
N ASN A 22 7.79 -3.37 -0.13
CA ASN A 22 8.54 -2.31 -0.79
C ASN A 22 7.61 -1.31 -1.49
N GLY A 23 6.45 -1.76 -2.00
CA GLY A 23 5.39 -0.90 -2.52
C GLY A 23 4.84 0.02 -1.44
N ALA A 24 4.53 -0.53 -0.25
CA ALA A 24 4.09 0.26 0.91
C ALA A 24 5.15 1.28 1.35
N LEU A 25 6.43 0.89 1.37
CA LEU A 25 7.54 1.81 1.66
C LEU A 25 7.67 2.92 0.61
N LEU A 26 7.53 2.58 -0.67
CA LEU A 26 7.57 3.55 -1.76
C LEU A 26 6.43 4.57 -1.63
N LEU A 27 5.23 4.10 -1.29
CA LEU A 27 4.08 4.95 -1.02
C LEU A 27 4.35 5.89 0.15
N ALA A 28 4.82 5.37 1.29
CA ALA A 28 5.10 6.18 2.48
C ALA A 28 6.08 7.33 2.17
N ARG A 29 7.23 7.04 1.55
CA ARG A 29 8.21 8.08 1.17
C ARG A 29 7.67 9.08 0.15
N PHE A 30 6.87 8.62 -0.81
CA PHE A 30 6.22 9.52 -1.76
C PHE A 30 5.23 10.45 -1.05
N PHE A 31 4.48 9.89 -0.10
CA PHE A 31 3.50 10.62 0.68
C PHE A 31 4.15 11.68 1.59
N GLU A 32 5.27 11.36 2.24
CA GLU A 32 6.08 12.33 2.99
C GLU A 32 6.51 13.52 2.12
N THR A 33 6.93 13.25 0.88
CA THR A 33 7.29 14.31 -0.08
C THR A 33 6.07 15.19 -0.39
N LEU A 34 4.89 14.60 -0.62
CA LEU A 34 3.66 15.33 -0.89
C LEU A 34 3.22 16.19 0.30
N CYS A 35 3.26 15.65 1.53
CA CYS A 35 2.95 16.41 2.74
C CYS A 35 3.87 17.61 2.93
N ASN A 36 5.17 17.44 2.67
CA ASN A 36 6.11 18.55 2.74
C ASN A 36 5.82 19.64 1.70
N CYS A 37 5.38 19.25 0.48
CA CYS A 37 4.96 20.20 -0.55
C CYS A 37 3.63 20.89 -0.23
N LEU A 38 2.73 20.23 0.50
CA LEU A 38 1.38 20.70 0.82
C LEU A 38 1.22 21.08 2.30
N LYS A 39 2.32 21.47 2.97
CA LYS A 39 2.41 21.71 4.42
C LYS A 39 1.41 22.72 4.97
N ASP A 40 0.88 23.61 4.12
CA ASP A 40 -0.06 24.67 4.50
C ASP A 40 -1.52 24.17 4.56
N TYR A 41 -1.76 22.91 4.23
CA TYR A 41 -3.09 22.29 4.21
C TYR A 41 -3.20 21.17 5.23
N VAL A 42 -4.40 21.01 5.78
CA VAL A 42 -4.74 19.90 6.68
C VAL A 42 -5.53 18.86 5.90
N PHE A 43 -5.03 17.62 5.89
CA PHE A 43 -5.67 16.50 5.22
C PHE A 43 -5.84 15.31 6.16
N ASN A 44 -6.92 14.56 5.96
CA ASN A 44 -7.00 13.19 6.47
C ASN A 44 -6.28 12.26 5.49
N ILE A 45 -5.43 11.40 6.04
CA ILE A 45 -4.53 10.56 5.25
C ILE A 45 -4.93 9.10 5.44
N TYR A 46 -5.09 8.39 4.33
CA TYR A 46 -5.36 6.96 4.30
C TYR A 46 -4.47 6.31 3.25
N ALA A 47 -3.82 5.22 3.63
CA ALA A 47 -3.02 4.39 2.74
C ALA A 47 -3.72 3.07 2.49
N TRP A 48 -3.78 2.64 1.24
CA TRP A 48 -4.51 1.44 0.83
C TRP A 48 -3.56 0.41 0.23
N THR A 49 -3.71 -0.85 0.63
CA THR A 49 -3.02 -2.00 0.02
C THR A 49 -3.96 -3.19 -0.05
N ASP A 50 -3.86 -3.98 -1.10
CA ASP A 50 -4.56 -5.26 -1.21
C ASP A 50 -3.78 -6.42 -0.57
N SER A 51 -2.56 -6.17 -0.09
CA SER A 51 -1.76 -7.17 0.62
C SER A 51 -2.13 -7.24 2.09
N GLN A 52 -2.93 -8.26 2.43
CA GLN A 52 -3.23 -8.60 3.84
C GLN A 52 -1.98 -8.98 4.63
N ILE A 53 -0.94 -9.49 3.95
CA ILE A 53 0.34 -9.82 4.60
C ILE A 53 1.07 -8.54 5.02
N VAL A 54 1.12 -7.53 4.14
CA VAL A 54 1.68 -6.22 4.50
C VAL A 54 0.91 -5.59 5.66
N LEU A 55 -0.42 -5.61 5.61
CA LEU A 55 -1.24 -5.11 6.72
C LEU A 55 -0.93 -5.84 8.04
N SER A 56 -0.75 -7.17 7.99
CA SER A 56 -0.36 -7.96 9.16
C SER A 56 1.01 -7.56 9.73
N TRP A 57 1.97 -7.26 8.87
CA TRP A 57 3.29 -6.81 9.31
C TRP A 57 3.26 -5.42 9.93
N LEU A 58 2.47 -4.50 9.37
CA LEU A 58 2.31 -3.14 9.86
C LEU A 58 1.51 -3.09 11.17
N SER A 59 0.60 -4.04 11.41
CA SER A 59 -0.21 -4.11 12.62
C SER A 59 0.48 -4.77 13.82
N SER A 60 1.74 -5.18 13.68
CA SER A 60 2.46 -5.95 14.71
C SER A 60 3.83 -5.36 15.03
N PRO A 61 4.34 -5.56 16.26
CA PRO A 61 5.68 -5.11 16.64
C PRO A 61 6.79 -5.65 15.70
N PRO A 62 7.73 -4.81 15.24
CA PRO A 62 8.81 -5.19 14.33
C PRO A 62 9.65 -6.39 14.80
N ARG A 63 9.84 -6.51 16.12
CA ARG A 63 10.57 -7.63 16.77
C ARG A 63 10.00 -9.02 16.46
N ASN A 64 8.75 -9.09 15.97
CA ASN A 64 8.12 -10.36 15.60
C ASN A 64 8.57 -10.86 14.22
N TRP A 65 9.26 -10.04 13.44
CA TRP A 65 9.55 -10.28 12.03
C TRP A 65 11.03 -10.52 11.74
N LYS A 66 11.31 -11.15 10.59
CA LYS A 66 12.68 -11.28 10.08
C LYS A 66 13.26 -9.89 9.76
N PRO A 67 14.60 -9.71 9.82
CA PRO A 67 15.24 -8.39 9.67
C PRO A 67 14.78 -7.57 8.46
N PHE A 68 14.51 -8.21 7.31
CA PHE A 68 14.03 -7.51 6.12
C PHE A 68 12.75 -6.70 6.36
N VAL A 69 11.77 -7.29 7.06
CA VAL A 69 10.49 -6.67 7.39
C VAL A 69 10.66 -5.76 8.60
N ALA A 70 11.34 -6.25 9.64
CA ALA A 70 11.53 -5.52 10.89
C ALA A 70 12.25 -4.18 10.70
N ASN A 71 13.12 -4.06 9.69
CA ASN A 71 13.84 -2.82 9.40
C ASN A 71 13.01 -1.84 8.55
N ARG A 72 11.95 -2.28 7.88
CA ARG A 72 11.12 -1.44 6.98
C ARG A 72 9.83 -0.99 7.63
N THR A 73 9.21 -1.83 8.44
CA THR A 73 7.94 -1.48 9.09
C THR A 73 8.04 -0.25 9.99
N PRO A 74 9.12 0.02 10.76
CA PRO A 74 9.25 1.25 11.53
C PRO A 74 9.22 2.49 10.64
N GLU A 75 10.03 2.50 9.57
CA GLU A 75 10.10 3.63 8.65
C GLU A 75 8.74 3.93 8.00
N ILE A 76 7.98 2.90 7.62
CA ILE A 76 6.64 3.06 7.08
C ILE A 76 5.69 3.69 8.12
N LEU A 77 5.74 3.20 9.36
CA LEU A 77 4.84 3.58 10.43
C LEU A 77 5.17 4.95 11.03
N ASP A 78 6.41 5.39 10.95
CA ASP A 78 6.85 6.73 11.34
C ASP A 78 6.24 7.80 10.41
N ILE A 79 6.02 7.46 9.14
CA ILE A 79 5.39 8.36 8.15
C ILE A 79 3.86 8.22 8.15
N ILE A 80 3.35 6.99 8.09
CA ILE A 80 1.91 6.69 8.03
C ILE A 80 1.55 5.72 9.17
N PRO A 81 0.93 6.22 10.26
CA PRO A 81 0.47 5.42 11.38
C PRO A 81 -0.37 4.20 10.96
N CYS A 82 -0.20 3.08 11.68
CA CYS A 82 -0.91 1.82 11.39
C CYS A 82 -2.43 1.99 11.22
N LYS A 83 -3.07 2.87 12.01
CA LYS A 83 -4.53 3.11 11.97
C LYS A 83 -5.02 3.70 10.64
N GLN A 84 -4.12 4.24 9.81
CA GLN A 84 -4.42 4.85 8.51
C GLN A 84 -4.20 3.88 7.34
N TRP A 85 -3.65 2.69 7.61
CA TRP A 85 -3.52 1.63 6.61
C TRP A 85 -4.80 0.82 6.53
N ARG A 86 -5.31 0.64 5.30
CA ARG A 86 -6.56 -0.06 5.01
C ARG A 86 -6.40 -1.05 3.87
N TYR A 87 -7.26 -2.06 3.88
CA TYR A 87 -7.40 -3.02 2.81
C TYR A 87 -8.25 -2.48 1.66
N VAL A 88 -7.75 -2.63 0.44
CA VAL A 88 -8.51 -2.46 -0.81
C VAL A 88 -8.61 -3.82 -1.53
N PRO A 89 -9.78 -4.21 -2.09
CA PRO A 89 -9.85 -5.40 -2.93
C PRO A 89 -8.93 -5.29 -4.15
N SER A 90 -8.16 -6.34 -4.50
CA SER A 90 -7.19 -6.28 -5.61
C SER A 90 -7.78 -5.81 -6.94
N LYS A 91 -9.05 -6.17 -7.24
CA LYS A 91 -9.75 -5.73 -8.46
C LYS A 91 -10.09 -4.24 -8.48
N GLU A 92 -10.13 -3.62 -7.31
CA GLU A 92 -10.46 -2.21 -7.07
C GLU A 92 -9.19 -1.39 -6.76
N ASN A 93 -8.00 -2.00 -6.85
CA ASN A 93 -6.73 -1.36 -6.55
C ASN A 93 -6.11 -0.76 -7.83
N PRO A 94 -6.13 0.58 -8.03
CA PRO A 94 -5.52 1.19 -9.21
C PRO A 94 -3.99 0.99 -9.27
N ALA A 95 -3.32 0.77 -8.14
CA ALA A 95 -1.87 0.53 -8.11
C ALA A 95 -1.48 -0.81 -8.80
N ASP A 96 -2.39 -1.78 -8.86
CA ASP A 96 -2.17 -3.03 -9.57
C ASP A 96 -2.09 -2.80 -11.09
N LEU A 97 -2.87 -1.86 -11.64
CA LEU A 97 -2.83 -1.51 -13.06
C LEU A 97 -1.46 -0.92 -13.44
N GLY A 98 -0.91 -0.07 -12.57
CA GLY A 98 0.40 0.56 -12.77
C GLY A 98 1.60 -0.37 -12.54
N SER A 99 1.43 -1.47 -11.80
CA SER A 99 2.52 -2.42 -11.48
C SER A 99 2.51 -3.67 -12.35
N ARG A 100 1.33 -4.19 -12.72
CA ARG A 100 1.16 -5.33 -13.63
C ARG A 100 1.13 -4.90 -15.10
N GLY A 101 0.85 -3.63 -15.34
CA GLY A 101 0.71 -3.05 -16.68
C GLY A 101 -0.70 -3.17 -17.23
N MET A 102 -1.06 -2.21 -18.07
CA MET A 102 -2.27 -2.17 -18.87
C MET A 102 -1.87 -1.84 -20.32
N PRO A 103 -2.54 -2.42 -21.34
CA PRO A 103 -2.31 -2.01 -22.72
C PRO A 103 -2.56 -0.49 -22.87
N PRO A 104 -1.65 0.28 -23.49
CA PRO A 104 -1.79 1.74 -23.59
C PRO A 104 -3.10 2.21 -24.24
N LYS A 105 -3.66 1.39 -25.14
CA LYS A 105 -4.95 1.65 -25.79
C LYS A 105 -6.16 1.58 -24.86
N ASP A 106 -6.08 0.83 -23.77
CA ASP A 106 -7.19 0.63 -22.83
C ASP A 106 -7.13 1.65 -21.68
N LEU A 107 -5.98 2.33 -21.51
CA LEU A 107 -5.76 3.30 -20.44
C LEU A 107 -6.69 4.52 -20.50
N PRO A 108 -6.99 5.13 -21.66
CA PRO A 108 -7.89 6.29 -21.73
C PRO A 108 -9.29 6.00 -21.16
N ASP A 109 -9.78 4.78 -21.35
CA ASP A 109 -11.12 4.35 -20.93
C ASP A 109 -11.13 3.70 -19.53
N CYS A 110 -9.98 3.66 -18.84
CA CYS A 110 -9.88 3.03 -17.53
C CYS A 110 -10.32 3.98 -16.39
N SER A 111 -11.62 4.00 -16.10
CA SER A 111 -12.17 4.78 -14.98
C SER A 111 -11.48 4.46 -13.65
N LEU A 112 -11.16 3.17 -13.36
CA LEU A 112 -10.47 2.80 -12.13
C LEU A 112 -9.11 3.52 -11.96
N TRP A 113 -8.36 3.76 -13.04
CA TRP A 113 -7.09 4.47 -12.98
C TRP A 113 -7.27 5.99 -12.79
N TRP A 114 -8.20 6.59 -13.52
CA TRP A 114 -8.37 8.04 -13.56
C TRP A 114 -9.20 8.59 -12.40
N GLU A 115 -10.28 7.90 -12.06
CA GLU A 115 -11.29 8.31 -11.09
C GLU A 115 -11.10 7.58 -9.75
N GLY A 116 -10.47 6.41 -9.78
CA GLY A 116 -10.37 5.53 -8.62
C GLY A 116 -11.67 4.76 -8.37
N PRO A 117 -11.71 3.95 -7.31
CA PRO A 117 -12.90 3.19 -6.97
C PRO A 117 -14.00 4.09 -6.41
N GLN A 118 -15.26 3.85 -6.84
CA GLN A 118 -16.40 4.70 -6.49
C GLN A 118 -16.64 4.83 -4.98
N TRP A 119 -16.36 3.77 -4.22
CA TRP A 119 -16.54 3.77 -2.77
C TRP A 119 -15.57 4.71 -2.05
N LEU A 120 -14.46 5.15 -2.67
CA LEU A 120 -13.43 5.94 -1.99
C LEU A 120 -13.96 7.29 -1.49
N SER A 121 -14.96 7.85 -2.19
CA SER A 121 -15.55 9.16 -1.92
C SER A 121 -16.32 9.25 -0.60
N THR A 122 -16.70 8.12 0.00
CA THR A 122 -17.61 8.09 1.16
C THR A 122 -17.16 7.01 2.14
N GLU A 123 -16.81 7.41 3.37
CA GLU A 123 -16.23 6.50 4.37
C GLU A 123 -17.18 5.35 4.73
N GLU A 124 -18.50 5.58 4.69
CA GLU A 124 -19.54 4.58 4.93
C GLU A 124 -19.54 3.48 3.84
N ALA A 125 -19.07 3.80 2.63
CA ALA A 125 -18.98 2.86 1.51
C ALA A 125 -17.66 2.07 1.50
N TRP A 126 -16.72 2.40 2.38
CA TRP A 126 -15.39 1.79 2.35
C TRP A 126 -15.42 0.27 2.58
N PRO A 127 -14.49 -0.47 1.95
CA PRO A 127 -14.41 -1.92 2.09
C PRO A 127 -14.31 -2.35 3.54
N LYS A 128 -14.99 -3.46 3.86
CA LYS A 128 -14.83 -4.12 5.16
C LYS A 128 -13.38 -4.54 5.35
N GLN A 129 -12.83 -4.21 6.51
CA GLN A 129 -11.44 -4.52 6.83
C GLN A 129 -11.31 -5.99 7.24
N PRO A 130 -10.33 -6.73 6.69
CA PRO A 130 -10.13 -8.13 7.03
C PRO A 130 -9.71 -8.28 8.50
N THR A 131 -10.15 -9.35 9.14
CA THR A 131 -9.63 -9.72 10.46
C THR A 131 -8.21 -10.23 10.30
N ILE A 132 -7.23 -9.42 10.69
CA ILE A 132 -5.82 -9.79 10.66
C ILE A 132 -5.57 -10.82 11.78
N LYS A 133 -5.45 -12.11 11.41
CA LYS A 133 -5.15 -13.19 12.36
C LYS A 133 -3.68 -13.16 12.78
N ASP A 134 -3.43 -13.38 14.06
CA ASP A 134 -2.14 -13.11 14.71
C ASP A 134 -1.05 -14.22 14.50
N LYS A 135 0.20 -13.74 14.36
CA LYS A 135 1.54 -14.31 14.67
C LYS A 135 2.19 -15.52 13.99
N ARG A 136 1.52 -16.52 13.42
CA ARG A 136 2.25 -17.76 13.02
C ARG A 136 2.43 -17.98 11.52
N THR A 137 1.44 -17.63 10.70
CA THR A 137 1.46 -17.99 9.27
C THR A 137 2.36 -17.07 8.44
N SER A 138 2.44 -15.78 8.79
CA SER A 138 3.24 -14.77 8.08
C SER A 138 4.74 -14.78 8.41
N LYS A 139 5.16 -15.46 9.49
CA LYS A 139 6.60 -15.63 9.81
C LYS A 139 7.32 -16.56 8.83
N ASN A 140 6.57 -17.46 8.18
CA ASN A 140 7.10 -18.49 7.28
C ASN A 140 7.09 -18.10 5.80
N LEU A 141 6.50 -16.95 5.45
CA LEU A 141 6.34 -16.53 4.06
C LEU A 141 7.56 -15.79 3.48
N LEU A 142 8.66 -15.71 4.23
CA LEU A 142 9.88 -14.96 3.89
C LEU A 142 11.16 -15.67 4.26
#